data_AF-A0AAD0ANU0-F1
#
_entry.id   AF-A0AAD0ANU0-F1
#
_cell.length_a   1.000
_cell.length_b   1.000
_cell.length_c   1.000
_cell.angle_alpha   90.00
_cell.angle_beta   90.00
_cell.angle_gamma   90.00
#
_symmetry.space_group_name_H-M   'P 1'
#
loop_
_entity.id
_entity.type
_entity.pdbx_description
1 polymer ?
#
loop_
_entity_poly.entity_id
_entity_poly.type
_entity_poly.pdbx_seq_one_letter_code
_entity_poly.pdbx_strand_id
1 'polypeptide(L)' 'MEHRTEYQILLDKFSGNNDLYKLLEECLLEEERNRESTYMITGKYPDKRNLIMKLMTDLKFNEEREVK' A
#
# COMPACT_ATOMS: atom_id res chain seq x y z
N MET A 1 -9.45 -14.78 -27.53
CA MET A 1 -8.98 -13.55 -26.85
C MET A 1 -8.67 -13.96 -25.43
N GLU A 2 -7.39 -13.91 -25.05
CA GLU A 2 -6.90 -14.44 -23.77
C GLU A 2 -7.56 -13.70 -22.60
N HIS A 3 -8.04 -14.45 -21.62
CA HIS A 3 -8.44 -13.92 -20.33
C HIS A 3 -7.20 -13.33 -19.65
N ARG A 4 -6.93 -12.03 -19.83
CA ARG A 4 -6.00 -11.34 -18.95
C ARG A 4 -6.54 -11.50 -17.54
N THR A 5 -5.73 -12.08 -16.67
CA THR A 5 -6.06 -12.19 -15.26
C THR A 5 -6.22 -10.78 -14.70
N GLU A 6 -7.09 -10.60 -13.71
CA GLU A 6 -7.28 -9.33 -13.01
C GLU A 6 -5.94 -8.74 -12.53
N TYR A 7 -5.03 -9.62 -12.11
CA TYR A 7 -3.63 -9.29 -11.81
C TYR A 7 -2.92 -8.57 -12.97
N GLN A 8 -2.98 -9.11 -14.19
CA GLN A 8 -2.31 -8.51 -15.34
C GLN A 8 -2.91 -7.15 -15.71
N ILE A 9 -4.22 -6.99 -15.55
CA ILE A 9 -4.90 -5.71 -15.78
C ILE A 9 -4.40 -4.66 -14.77
N LEU A 10 -4.30 -5.02 -13.49
CA LEU A 10 -3.79 -4.14 -12.45
C LEU A 10 -2.30 -3.81 -12.66
N LEU A 11 -1.50 -4.80 -13.02
CA LEU A 11 -0.07 -4.62 -13.29
C LEU A 11 0.15 -3.66 -14.46
N ASP A 12 -0.56 -3.84 -15.57
CA ASP A 12 -0.48 -2.94 -16.73
C ASP A 12 -0.89 -1.51 -16.33
N LYS A 13 -2.00 -1.38 -15.56
CA LYS A 13 -2.56 -0.08 -15.13
C LYS A 13 -1.62 0.72 -14.23
N PHE A 14 -0.88 0.05 -13.35
CA PHE A 14 -0.10 0.72 -12.30
C PHE A 14 1.41 0.60 -12.49
N SER A 15 1.87 -0.10 -13.53
CA SER A 15 3.29 -0.18 -13.89
C SER A 15 3.93 1.21 -14.00
N GLY A 16 5.08 1.40 -13.34
CA GLY A 16 5.81 2.67 -13.35
C GLY A 16 5.24 3.78 -12.45
N ASN A 17 4.19 3.52 -11.66
CA ASN A 17 3.72 4.48 -10.67
C ASN A 17 4.62 4.48 -9.42
N ASN A 18 5.63 5.36 -9.43
CA ASN A 18 6.60 5.48 -8.34
C ASN A 18 6.00 5.84 -6.98
N ASP A 19 4.89 6.59 -6.95
CA ASP A 19 4.23 6.95 -5.71
C ASP A 19 3.49 5.75 -5.11
N LEU A 20 2.88 4.92 -5.96
CA LEU A 20 2.30 3.65 -5.54
C LEU A 20 3.37 2.67 -5.04
N TYR A 21 4.54 2.61 -5.68
CA TYR A 21 5.64 1.75 -5.22
C TYR A 21 6.14 2.15 -3.83
N LYS A 22 6.35 3.46 -3.59
CA LYS A 22 6.71 3.96 -2.25
C LYS A 22 5.64 3.64 -1.21
N LEU A 23 4.36 3.74 -1.58
CA LEU A 23 3.26 3.40 -0.70
C LEU A 23 3.25 1.90 -0.34
N LEU A 24 3.47 1.03 -1.32
CA LEU A 24 3.56 -0.42 -1.12
C LEU A 24 4.79 -0.81 -0.29
N GLU A 25 5.92 -0.13 -0.48
CA GLU A 25 7.15 -0.33 0.31
C GLU A 25 6.91 0.01 1.79
N GLU A 26 6.29 1.16 2.08
CA GLU A 26 5.89 1.54 3.45
C GLU A 26 4.92 0.53 4.07
N CYS A 27 4.02 -0.06 3.29
CA CYS A 27 3.11 -1.11 3.75
C CYS A 27 3.81 -2.46 3.97
N LEU A 28 4.72 -2.89 3.09
CA LEU A 28 5.45 -4.16 3.20
C LEU A 28 6.41 -4.18 4.40
N LEU A 29 6.99 -3.02 4.74
CA LEU A 29 7.80 -2.85 5.95
C LEU A 29 7.02 -3.14 7.25
N GLU A 30 5.67 -3.09 7.22
CA GLU A 30 4.82 -3.40 8.37
C GLU A 30 4.57 -4.90 8.59
N GLU A 31 4.57 -5.74 7.55
CA GLU A 31 4.18 -7.16 7.66
C GLU A 31 5.34 -8.10 8.07
N GLU A 32 6.60 -7.77 7.77
CA GLU A 32 7.73 -8.70 7.93
C GLU A 32 8.75 -8.29 9.01
N ARG A 33 8.37 -8.10 10.29
CA ARG A 33 9.32 -7.91 11.43
C ARG A 33 10.39 -6.80 11.29
N ASN A 34 10.42 -6.07 10.18
CA ASN A 34 11.38 -5.01 9.85
C ASN A 34 11.01 -3.69 10.54
N ARG A 35 9.81 -3.60 11.11
CA ARG A 35 9.37 -2.48 11.94
C ARG A 35 10.28 -2.24 13.14
N GLU A 36 10.60 -3.31 13.88
CA GLU A 36 11.51 -3.22 15.02
C GLU A 36 12.94 -2.97 14.55
N SER A 37 13.39 -3.62 13.47
CA SER A 37 14.70 -3.36 12.87
C SER A 37 14.88 -1.90 12.44
N THR A 38 13.90 -1.31 11.75
CA THR A 38 13.94 0.09 11.31
C THR A 38 13.94 1.04 12.49
N TYR A 39 13.08 0.83 13.50
CA TYR A 39 13.11 1.63 14.72
C TYR A 39 14.46 1.51 15.45
N MET A 40 15.04 0.32 15.52
CA MET A 40 16.34 0.08 16.15
C MET A 40 17.49 0.76 15.41
N ILE A 41 17.38 0.94 14.09
CA ILE A 41 18.40 1.60 13.25
C ILE A 41 18.22 3.13 13.23
N THR A 42 17.00 3.63 13.13
CA THR A 42 16.71 5.06 12.88
C THR A 42 16.22 5.82 14.12
N GLY A 43 15.83 5.10 15.19
CA GLY A 43 15.24 5.65 16.40
C GLY A 43 13.82 6.22 16.23
N LYS A 44 13.19 6.01 15.06
CA LYS A 44 11.86 6.54 14.74
C LYS A 44 11.05 5.54 13.92
N TYR A 45 9.74 5.52 14.16
CA TYR A 45 8.80 4.88 13.26
C TYR A 45 8.53 5.79 12.04
N PRO A 46 8.16 5.25 10.86
CA PRO A 46 7.91 6.07 9.66
C PRO A 46 6.82 7.14 9.87
N ASP A 47 7.13 8.41 9.57
CA ASP A 47 6.30 9.59 9.88
C ASP A 47 4.93 9.60 9.17
N LYS A 48 4.84 8.99 7.97
CA LYS A 48 3.62 9.02 7.14
C LYS A 48 2.66 7.87 7.42
N ARG A 49 2.99 6.97 8.35
CA ARG A 49 2.25 5.75 8.67
C ARG A 49 0.78 6.00 9.04
N ASN A 50 0.52 6.94 9.95
CA ASN A 50 -0.85 7.24 10.38
C ASN A 50 -1.70 7.77 9.22
N LEU A 51 -1.07 8.51 8.31
CA LEU A 51 -1.74 9.04 7.13
C LEU A 51 -2.05 7.92 6.12
N ILE A 52 -1.12 7.00 5.90
CA ILE A 52 -1.29 5.86 4.98
C ILE A 52 -2.38 4.90 5.49
N MET A 53 -2.38 4.54 6.77
CA MET A 53 -3.39 3.67 7.37
C MET A 53 -4.78 4.28 7.34
N LYS A 54 -4.88 5.59 7.64
CA LYS A 54 -6.13 6.33 7.51
C LYS A 54 -6.60 6.33 6.06
N LEU A 55 -5.71 6.61 5.11
CA LEU A 55 -6.04 6.62 3.68
C LEU A 55 -6.55 5.25 3.20
N MET A 56 -5.87 4.16 3.55
CA MET A 56 -6.31 2.81 3.20
C MET A 56 -7.70 2.48 3.78
N THR A 57 -7.95 2.88 5.02
CA THR A 57 -9.23 2.67 5.70
C THR A 57 -10.33 3.48 5.02
N ASP A 58 -10.08 4.77 4.75
CA ASP A 58 -11.01 5.67 4.07
C ASP A 58 -11.35 5.18 2.65
N LEU A 59 -10.37 4.65 1.92
CA LEU A 59 -10.59 4.08 0.58
C LEU A 59 -11.49 2.84 0.60
N LYS A 60 -11.27 1.91 1.55
CA LYS A 60 -12.14 0.74 1.72
C LYS A 60 -13.57 1.14 2.07
N PHE A 61 -13.75 2.08 3.01
CA PHE A 61 -15.08 2.57 3.37
C PHE A 61 -15.81 3.26 2.21
N ASN A 62 -15.09 3.98 1.35
CA ASN A 62 -15.70 4.62 0.18
C ASN A 62 -16.10 3.59 -0.89
N GLU A 63 -15.29 2.57 -1.12
CA GLU A 63 -15.64 1.46 -2.02
C GLU A 63 -16.93 0.77 -1.55
N GLU A 64 -17.07 0.48 -0.25
CA GLU A 64 -18.29 -0.10 0.33
C GLU A 64 -19.52 0.80 0.22
N ARG A 65 -19.33 2.12 0.10
CA ARG A 65 -20.41 3.11 -0.06
C ARG A 65 -20.87 3.26 -1.51
N GLU A 66 -19.96 3.19 -2.48
CA GLU A 66 -20.33 3.26 -3.91
C GLU A 66 -21.01 1.98 -4.42
N VAL A 67 -20.85 0.86 -3.70
CA VAL A 67 -21.50 -0.42 -4.00
C VAL A 67 -22.96 -0.49 -3.48
N LYS A 68 -23.44 0.50 -2.72
CA LYS A 68 -24.82 0.61 -2.21
C LYS A 68 -25.67 1.60 -2.99
#